data_AF-A0A6L7EVY8-F1
#
_entry.id   AF-A0A6L7EVY8-F1
#
_cell.length_a   1.000
_cell.length_b   1.000
_cell.length_c   1.000
_cell.angle_alpha   90.00
_cell.angle_beta   90.00
_cell.angle_gamma   90.00
#
_symmetry.space_group_name_H-M   'P 1'
#
loop_
_entity.id
_entity.type
_entity.pdbx_description
1 polymer ?
#
loop_
_entity_poly.entity_id
_entity_poly.type
_entity_poly.pdbx_seq_one_letter_code
_entity_poly.pdbx_strand_id
1 'polypeptide(L)'
;MRLAGLLGITVTALVHFFLLRPLQDLDGLDLLADTLLHVVVPLLAVAGWLLAGPRPRWDLATLAFATAWPLAWLGVTLVVGATTGWYPYPFLDVDTEGWGSVLVASLAVTALFGALAAVVRIVDVQGRPLPRRDRSRRE
;
A
#
# COMPACT_ATOMS: atom_id res chain seq x y z
N MET A 1 13.92 5.06 -0.71
CA MET A 1 12.76 4.17 -0.45
C MET A 1 12.61 3.20 -1.61
N ARG A 2 12.37 1.90 -1.33
CA ARG A 2 12.01 0.91 -2.35
C ARG A 2 10.52 1.11 -2.70
N LEU A 3 10.15 1.04 -3.99
CA LEU A 3 8.78 1.34 -4.46
C LEU A 3 7.71 0.45 -3.82
N ALA A 4 8.03 -0.82 -3.53
CA ALA A 4 7.12 -1.70 -2.79
C ALA A 4 6.73 -1.14 -1.43
N GLY A 5 7.67 -0.52 -0.71
CA GLY A 5 7.38 0.10 0.59
C GLY A 5 6.50 1.34 0.46
N LEU A 6 6.69 2.15 -0.57
CA LEU A 6 5.83 3.30 -0.86
C LEU A 6 4.40 2.87 -1.21
N LEU A 7 4.27 1.88 -2.09
CA LEU A 7 2.96 1.34 -2.46
C LEU A 7 2.27 0.72 -1.25
N GLY A 8 2.99 -0.13 -0.50
CA GLY A 8 2.48 -0.75 0.72
C GLY A 8 2.00 0.27 1.73
N ILE A 9 2.83 1.23 2.12
CA ILE A 9 2.46 2.22 3.15
C ILE A 9 1.30 3.13 2.70
N THR A 10 1.22 3.45 1.41
CA THR A 10 0.12 4.25 0.86
C THR A 10 -1.20 3.46 0.84
N VAL A 11 -1.14 2.20 0.40
CA VAL A 11 -2.31 1.30 0.41
C VAL A 11 -2.78 1.06 1.84
N THR A 12 -1.87 0.80 2.78
CA THR A 12 -2.18 0.67 4.21
C THR A 12 -2.91 1.89 4.74
N ALA A 13 -2.44 3.10 4.44
CA ALA A 13 -3.11 4.34 4.86
C ALA A 13 -4.53 4.46 4.31
N LEU A 14 -4.75 4.13 3.03
CA LEU A 14 -6.07 4.24 2.40
C LEU A 14 -7.03 3.15 2.90
N VAL A 15 -6.58 1.90 2.95
CA VAL A 15 -7.40 0.79 3.48
C VAL A 15 -7.77 1.06 4.93
N HIS A 16 -6.81 1.53 5.73
CA HIS A 16 -7.10 1.94 7.11
C HIS A 16 -8.15 3.05 7.15
N PHE A 17 -7.94 4.15 6.44
CA PHE A 17 -8.85 5.30 6.47
C PHE A 17 -10.29 4.94 6.08
N PHE A 18 -10.47 4.13 5.04
CA PHE A 18 -11.81 3.78 4.55
C PHE A 18 -12.45 2.58 5.27
N LEU A 19 -11.67 1.56 5.62
CA LEU A 19 -12.22 0.27 6.07
C LEU A 19 -11.98 -0.02 7.55
N LEU A 20 -10.92 0.51 8.17
CA LEU A 20 -10.57 0.17 9.56
C LEU A 20 -10.88 1.30 10.53
N ARG A 21 -10.52 2.55 10.19
CA ARG A 21 -10.71 3.70 11.08
C ARG A 21 -12.15 3.90 11.54
N PRO A 22 -13.19 3.71 10.69
CA PRO A 22 -14.58 3.80 11.15
C PRO A 22 -14.99 2.74 12.17
N LEU A 23 -14.23 1.64 12.28
CA LEU A 23 -14.49 0.53 13.19
C LEU A 23 -13.83 0.71 14.56
N GLN A 24 -13.01 1.73 14.73
CA GLN A 24 -12.18 1.92 15.92
C GLN A 24 -12.64 3.15 16.70
N ASP A 25 -12.83 2.97 18.01
CA ASP A 25 -12.98 4.06 18.96
C ASP A 25 -11.65 4.21 19.71
N LEU A 26 -10.81 5.14 19.25
CA LEU A 26 -9.45 5.32 19.74
C LEU A 26 -9.32 6.63 20.51
N ASP A 27 -8.66 6.57 21.66
CA ASP A 27 -8.33 7.72 22.49
C ASP A 27 -6.86 7.71 22.96
N GLY A 28 -6.45 8.79 23.62
CA GLY A 28 -5.14 8.91 24.25
C GLY A 28 -3.95 8.53 23.36
N LEU A 29 -3.15 7.57 23.83
CA LEU A 29 -1.95 7.10 23.14
C LEU A 29 -2.25 6.21 21.93
N ASP A 30 -3.40 5.54 21.90
CA ASP A 30 -3.78 4.67 20.79
C ASP A 30 -4.16 5.51 19.57
N LEU A 31 -4.91 6.60 19.78
CA LEU A 31 -5.18 7.58 18.73
C LEU A 31 -3.90 8.22 18.18
N LEU A 32 -2.94 8.50 19.07
CA LEU A 32 -1.65 9.05 18.66
C LEU A 32 -0.86 8.06 17.80
N ALA A 33 -0.74 6.81 18.25
CA ALA A 33 -0.06 5.75 17.51
C ALA A 33 -0.71 5.52 16.14
N ASP A 34 -2.04 5.45 16.11
CA ASP A 34 -2.81 5.30 14.88
C ASP A 34 -2.55 6.45 13.90
N THR A 35 -2.60 7.70 14.38
CA THR A 35 -2.35 8.88 13.56
C THR A 35 -0.92 8.89 13.02
N LEU A 36 0.07 8.53 13.85
CA LEU A 36 1.45 8.48 13.42
C LEU A 36 1.67 7.42 12.33
N LEU A 37 1.13 6.22 12.52
CA LEU A 37 1.36 5.08 11.64
C LEU A 37 0.53 5.14 10.34
N HIS A 38 -0.71 5.61 10.40
CA HIS A 38 -1.64 5.57 9.28
C HIS A 38 -1.84 6.92 8.58
N VAL A 39 -1.31 8.02 9.14
CA VAL A 39 -1.38 9.35 8.52
C VAL A 39 0.00 9.96 8.33
N VAL A 40 0.75 10.18 9.42
CA VAL A 40 2.01 10.95 9.37
C VAL A 40 3.09 10.22 8.56
N VAL A 41 3.37 8.96 8.89
CA VAL A 41 4.40 8.17 8.20
C VAL A 41 4.08 8.00 6.70
N PRO A 42 2.85 7.65 6.28
CA PRO A 42 2.49 7.59 4.87
C PRO A 42 2.70 8.91 4.13
N LEU A 43 2.27 10.04 4.70
CA LEU A 43 2.44 11.36 4.09
C LEU A 43 3.93 11.70 3.93
N LEU A 44 4.75 11.43 4.95
CA LEU A 44 6.20 11.63 4.90
C LEU A 44 6.86 10.70 3.87
N ALA A 45 6.38 9.46 3.72
CA ALA A 45 6.90 8.54 2.72
C ALA A 45 6.62 9.02 1.29
N VAL A 46 5.40 9.47 1.02
CA VAL A 46 5.01 10.05 -0.27
C VAL A 46 5.80 11.33 -0.54
N ALA A 47 5.87 12.25 0.43
CA ALA A 47 6.64 13.49 0.30
C ALA A 47 8.12 13.21 0.05
N GLY A 48 8.73 12.31 0.83
CA GLY A 48 10.12 11.92 0.68
C GLY A 48 10.42 11.30 -0.69
N TRP A 49 9.51 10.48 -1.22
CA TRP A 49 9.64 9.92 -2.57
C TRP A 49 9.46 10.99 -3.67
N LEU A 50 8.56 11.95 -3.49
CA LEU A 50 8.37 13.09 -4.40
C LEU A 50 9.59 14.02 -4.44
N LEU A 51 10.27 14.21 -3.31
CA LEU A 51 11.43 15.08 -3.18
C LEU A 51 12.74 14.41 -3.59
N ALA A 52 12.85 13.08 -3.46
CA ALA A 52 14.08 12.37 -3.80
C ALA A 52 14.35 12.38 -5.33
N GLY A 53 15.60 12.64 -5.74
CA GLY A 53 16.17 12.41 -7.11
C GLY A 53 17.31 11.36 -7.13
N PRO A 54 17.80 10.87 -8.29
CA PRO A 54 17.23 10.95 -9.64
C PRO A 54 16.18 9.85 -9.93
N ARG A 55 15.37 10.07 -10.96
CA ARG A 55 14.34 9.16 -11.49
C ARG A 55 14.72 8.65 -12.90
N PRO A 56 14.14 7.54 -13.41
CA PRO A 56 13.15 6.65 -12.77
C PRO A 56 13.77 5.67 -11.78
N ARG A 57 12.97 5.23 -10.81
CA ARG A 57 13.25 4.19 -9.81
C ARG A 57 12.36 2.96 -9.96
N TRP A 58 11.59 2.89 -11.05
CA TRP A 58 10.66 1.82 -11.35
C TRP A 58 11.34 0.46 -11.58
N ASP A 59 10.82 -0.57 -10.91
CA ASP A 59 11.21 -1.96 -11.09
C ASP A 59 9.95 -2.86 -11.14
N LEU A 60 9.80 -3.61 -12.24
CA LEU A 60 8.69 -4.53 -12.47
C LEU A 60 8.71 -5.71 -11.48
N ALA A 61 9.89 -6.20 -11.09
CA ALA A 61 10.01 -7.30 -10.13
C ALA A 61 9.50 -6.85 -8.76
N THR A 62 9.87 -5.65 -8.33
CA THR A 62 9.35 -5.01 -7.12
C THR A 62 7.83 -4.86 -7.16
N LEU A 63 7.24 -4.45 -8.29
CA LEU A 63 5.78 -4.38 -8.41
C LEU A 63 5.13 -5.76 -8.32
N ALA A 64 5.63 -6.74 -9.08
CA ALA A 64 5.09 -8.09 -9.09
C ALA A 64 5.10 -8.70 -7.67
N PHE A 65 6.20 -8.53 -6.94
CA PHE A 65 6.30 -8.97 -5.55
C PHE A 65 5.32 -8.22 -4.63
N ALA A 66 5.22 -6.90 -4.78
CA ALA A 66 4.35 -6.07 -3.96
C ALA A 66 2.85 -6.38 -4.16
N THR A 67 2.45 -6.84 -5.36
CA THR A 67 1.07 -7.28 -5.63
C THR A 67 0.84 -8.75 -5.26
N ALA A 68 1.79 -9.64 -5.54
CA ALA A 68 1.63 -11.07 -5.30
C ALA A 68 1.49 -11.38 -3.81
N TRP A 69 2.24 -10.68 -2.95
CA TRP A 69 2.23 -10.93 -1.52
C TRP A 69 0.86 -10.67 -0.86
N PRO A 70 0.19 -9.51 -1.03
CA PRO A 70 -1.15 -9.28 -0.52
C PRO A 70 -2.20 -10.26 -1.05
N LEU A 71 -2.12 -10.66 -2.33
CA LEU A 71 -3.04 -11.62 -2.91
C LEU A 71 -2.87 -13.02 -2.30
N ALA A 72 -1.62 -13.44 -2.07
CA ALA A 72 -1.33 -14.69 -1.38
C ALA A 72 -1.84 -14.65 0.07
N TRP A 73 -1.60 -13.54 0.77
CA TRP A 73 -2.11 -13.34 2.13
C TRP A 73 -3.64 -13.36 2.19
N LEU A 74 -4.32 -12.72 1.23
CA LEU A 74 -5.78 -12.73 1.13
C LEU A 74 -6.30 -14.16 0.93
N GLY A 75 -5.72 -14.91 -0.02
CA GLY A 75 -6.11 -16.30 -0.28
C GLY A 75 -5.96 -17.18 0.96
N VAL A 76 -4.82 -17.07 1.67
CA VAL A 76 -4.59 -17.78 2.93
C VAL A 76 -5.61 -17.35 3.99
N THR A 77 -5.87 -16.05 4.13
CA THR A 77 -6.82 -15.51 5.11
C THR A 77 -8.24 -16.03 4.87
N LEU A 78 -8.70 -16.07 3.62
CA LEU A 78 -10.02 -16.58 3.28
C LEU A 78 -10.12 -18.10 3.52
N VAL A 79 -9.06 -18.86 3.25
CA VAL A 79 -9.01 -20.30 3.55
C VAL A 79 -9.05 -20.55 5.06
N VAL A 80 -8.25 -19.81 5.83
CA VAL A 80 -8.26 -19.90 7.30
C VAL A 80 -9.64 -19.52 7.85
N GLY A 81 -10.22 -18.42 7.39
CA GLY A 81 -11.54 -17.99 7.83
C GLY A 81 -12.62 -19.03 7.49
N ALA A 82 -12.66 -19.53 6.25
CA ALA A 82 -13.64 -20.53 5.84
C ALA A 82 -13.51 -21.88 6.56
N THR A 83 -12.34 -22.17 7.15
CA THR A 83 -12.08 -23.43 7.87
C THR A 83 -12.19 -23.30 9.39
N THR A 84 -12.02 -22.09 9.94
CA THR A 84 -11.97 -21.85 11.39
C THR A 84 -13.05 -20.91 11.91
N GLY A 85 -13.73 -20.17 11.02
CA GLY A 85 -14.65 -19.09 11.36
C GLY A 85 -13.97 -17.80 11.84
N TRP A 86 -12.63 -17.73 11.81
CA TRP A 86 -11.89 -16.55 12.26
C TRP A 86 -11.37 -15.71 11.09
N TYR A 87 -11.78 -14.44 11.06
CA TYR A 87 -11.33 -13.45 10.10
C TYR A 87 -10.60 -12.30 10.82
N PRO A 88 -9.49 -11.79 10.27
CA PRO A 88 -8.76 -10.67 10.87
C PRO A 88 -9.51 -9.34 10.73
N TYR A 89 -10.40 -9.24 9.73
CA TYR A 89 -11.16 -8.03 9.45
C TYR A 89 -12.62 -8.37 9.11
N PRO A 90 -13.60 -7.60 9.62
CA PRO A 90 -15.02 -7.87 9.37
C PRO A 90 -15.38 -7.86 7.88
N PHE A 91 -14.80 -6.95 7.09
CA PHE A 91 -15.08 -6.88 5.64
C PHE A 91 -14.54 -8.09 4.83
N LEU A 92 -13.82 -9.01 5.46
CA LEU A 92 -13.39 -10.29 4.86
C LEU A 92 -14.21 -11.48 5.35
N ASP A 93 -15.07 -11.28 6.34
CA ASP A 93 -15.85 -12.34 6.96
C ASP A 93 -16.98 -12.77 6.04
N VAL A 94 -16.82 -13.94 5.42
CA VAL A 94 -17.80 -14.48 4.46
C VAL A 94 -19.05 -15.01 5.16
N ASP A 95 -18.98 -15.31 6.46
CA ASP A 95 -20.09 -15.85 7.22
C ASP A 95 -21.08 -14.74 7.59
N THR A 96 -20.57 -13.52 7.81
CA THR A 96 -21.38 -12.33 8.10
C THR A 96 -21.72 -11.49 6.86
N GLU A 97 -20.74 -11.23 5.98
CA GLU A 97 -20.90 -10.35 4.81
C GLU A 97 -21.31 -11.11 3.54
N GLY A 98 -21.08 -12.43 3.49
CA GLY A 98 -21.29 -13.25 2.32
C GLY A 98 -20.19 -13.11 1.26
N TRP A 99 -20.00 -14.16 0.45
CA TRP A 99 -18.97 -14.25 -0.57
C TRP A 99 -18.99 -13.10 -1.59
N GLY A 100 -20.18 -12.62 -1.96
CA GLY A 100 -20.32 -11.53 -2.94
C GLY A 100 -19.70 -10.22 -2.43
N SER A 101 -20.01 -9.84 -1.19
CA SER A 101 -19.49 -8.62 -0.54
C SER A 101 -17.96 -8.70 -0.38
N VAL A 102 -17.47 -9.82 0.15
CA VAL A 102 -16.04 -10.06 0.36
C VAL A 102 -15.26 -10.03 -0.95
N LEU A 103 -15.80 -10.62 -2.02
CA LEU A 103 -15.19 -10.59 -3.35
C LEU A 103 -15.12 -9.15 -3.90
N VAL A 104 -16.18 -8.37 -3.77
CA VAL A 104 -16.21 -6.97 -4.21
C VAL A 104 -15.19 -6.14 -3.42
N ALA A 105 -15.14 -6.27 -2.10
CA ALA A 105 -14.16 -5.57 -1.26
C ALA A 105 -12.71 -5.94 -1.65
N SER A 106 -12.45 -7.24 -1.84
CA SER A 106 -11.14 -7.75 -2.26
C SER A 106 -10.71 -7.23 -3.63
N LEU A 107 -11.63 -7.20 -4.60
CA LEU A 107 -11.38 -6.66 -5.93
C LEU A 107 -11.16 -5.15 -5.90
N ALA A 108 -11.93 -4.42 -5.08
CA ALA A 108 -11.78 -2.97 -4.92
C ALA A 108 -10.39 -2.62 -4.35
N VAL A 109 -9.92 -3.33 -3.32
CA VAL A 109 -8.58 -3.14 -2.74
C VAL A 109 -7.49 -3.50 -3.75
N THR A 110 -7.66 -4.59 -4.50
CA THR A 110 -6.72 -5.00 -5.55
C THR A 110 -6.64 -3.96 -6.68
N ALA A 111 -7.80 -3.42 -7.10
CA ALA A 111 -7.89 -2.36 -8.09
C ALA A 111 -7.23 -1.06 -7.59
N LEU A 112 -7.45 -0.69 -6.33
CA LEU A 112 -6.79 0.45 -5.69
C LEU A 112 -5.27 0.30 -5.71
N PHE A 113 -4.76 -0.89 -5.38
CA PHE A 113 -3.33 -1.18 -5.44
C PHE A 113 -2.78 -1.00 -6.86
N GLY A 114 -3.45 -1.57 -7.87
CA GLY A 114 -3.07 -1.43 -9.28
C GLY A 114 -3.10 0.02 -9.77
N ALA A 115 -4.12 0.78 -9.38
CA ALA A 115 -4.24 2.20 -9.70
C ALA A 115 -3.10 3.02 -9.09
N LEU A 116 -2.78 2.81 -7.80
CA LEU A 116 -1.65 3.48 -7.15
C LEU A 116 -0.31 3.10 -7.78
N ALA A 117 -0.11 1.83 -8.12
CA ALA A 117 1.08 1.38 -8.84
C ALA A 117 1.23 2.11 -10.18
N ALA A 118 0.14 2.25 -10.94
CA ALA A 118 0.15 2.99 -12.20
C ALA A 118 0.47 4.48 -11.99
N VAL A 119 -0.13 5.14 -10.99
CA VAL A 119 0.15 6.55 -10.65
C VAL A 119 1.62 6.73 -10.28
N VAL A 120 2.15 5.89 -9.39
CA VAL A 120 3.56 5.92 -8.99
C VAL A 120 4.47 5.73 -10.19
N ARG A 121 4.16 4.80 -11.10
CA ARG A 121 4.91 4.60 -12.35
C ARG A 121 4.94 5.86 -13.21
N ILE A 122 3.77 6.45 -13.46
CA ILE A 122 3.63 7.61 -14.34
C ILE A 122 4.47 8.77 -13.79
N VAL A 123 4.30 9.08 -12.51
CA VAL A 123 5.03 10.16 -11.83
C VAL A 123 6.53 9.87 -11.78
N ASP A 124 6.92 8.60 -11.59
CA ASP A 124 8.33 8.21 -11.55
C ASP A 124 9.01 8.39 -12.91
N VAL A 125 8.37 7.95 -13.99
CA VAL A 125 8.89 8.05 -15.37
C VAL A 125 8.89 9.50 -15.87
N GLN A 126 7.96 10.33 -15.43
CA GLN A 126 7.89 11.75 -15.78
C GLN A 126 8.93 12.62 -15.05
N GLY A 127 9.52 12.13 -13.95
CA GLY A 127 10.52 12.90 -13.22
C GLY A 127 11.84 13.03 -14.00
N ARG A 128 12.36 14.27 -14.07
CA ARG A 128 13.62 14.57 -14.77
C ARG A 128 14.80 13.77 -14.19
N PRO A 129 15.61 13.10 -15.02
CA PRO A 129 16.92 12.60 -14.60
C PRO A 129 17.78 13.77 -14.12
N LEU A 130 18.52 13.61 -13.01
CA LEU A 130 19.52 14.62 -12.63
C LEU A 130 20.64 14.63 -13.68
N PRO A 131 21.23 15.80 -14.00
CA PRO A 131 22.41 15.87 -14.86
C PRO A 131 23.48 14.94 -14.29
N ARG A 132 23.99 14.02 -15.12
CA ARG A 132 25.17 13.22 -14.75
C ARG A 132 26.27 14.22 -14.39
N ARG A 133 26.75 14.21 -13.14
CA ARG A 133 28.02 14.89 -12.81
C ARG A 133 29.08 14.19 -13.64
N ASP A 134 29.48 14.84 -14.71
CA ASP A 134 30.53 14.35 -15.58
C ASP A 134 31.80 14.20 -14.74
N ARG A 135 32.25 12.95 -14.58
CA ARG A 135 33.49 12.61 -13.86
C ARG A 135 34.72 12.85 -14.73
N SER A 136 34.57 13.25 -16.00
CA SER A 136 35.67 13.50 -16.94
C SER A 136 36.57 14.70 -16.61
N ARG A 137 36.27 15.48 -15.55
CA ARG A 137 37.11 16.62 -15.11
C ARG A 137 38.06 16.30 -13.95
N ARG A 138 38.23 15.04 -13.60
CA ARG A 138 39.30 14.60 -12.70
C ARG A 138 40.11 13.54 -13.45
N GLU A 139 41.31 13.95 -13.87
CA GLU A 139 42.41 13.16 -14.45
C GLU A 139 42.49 13.13 -15.98
#